data_AF-A0A379TNR7-F1
#
_entry.id   AF-A0A379TNR7-F1
#
_cell.length_a   1.000
_cell.length_b   1.000
_cell.length_c   1.000
_cell.angle_alpha   90.00
_cell.angle_beta   90.00
_cell.angle_gamma   90.00
#
_symmetry.space_group_name_H-M   'P 1'
#
loop_
_entity.id
_entity.type
_entity.pdbx_description
1 polymer ?
#
loop_
_entity_poly.entity_id
_entity_poly.type
_entity_poly.pdbx_seq_one_letter_code
_entity_poly.pdbx_strand_id
1 'polypeptide(L)'
;MRFHDALRGDILADPQLAGEDFIIHRRDGLFAYNLAVVVDDHFQGVTEIVRGADLIEPTVRQLSLYKQFGWRAPDYVHLPLARTNKALNFPSRIMLLRFRQATAPGTCPGITLF
;
A
#
# COMPACT_ATOMS: atom_id res chain seq x y z
N MET A 1 -14.87 5.05 -3.77
CA MET A 1 -14.12 5.41 -2.54
C MET A 1 -13.22 6.59 -2.87
N ARG A 2 -12.89 7.48 -1.92
CA ARG A 2 -11.93 8.60 -2.15
C ARG A 2 -10.75 8.46 -1.20
N PHE A 3 -9.54 8.68 -1.69
CA PHE A 3 -8.34 8.75 -0.85
C PHE A 3 -7.41 9.86 -1.34
N HIS A 4 -6.56 10.35 -0.44
CA HIS A 4 -5.61 11.42 -0.74
C HIS A 4 -4.24 10.83 -1.04
N ASP A 5 -3.64 11.27 -2.15
CA ASP A 5 -2.25 11.00 -2.51
C ASP A 5 -1.45 12.30 -2.43
N ALA A 6 -0.30 12.31 -1.78
CA ALA A 6 0.43 13.56 -1.54
C ALA A 6 0.96 14.22 -2.83
N LEU A 7 1.16 13.46 -3.92
CA LEU A 7 1.64 13.99 -5.19
C LEU A 7 0.48 14.28 -6.16
N ARG A 8 -0.54 13.43 -6.19
CA ARG A 8 -1.66 13.49 -7.15
C ARG A 8 -2.91 14.19 -6.59
N GLY A 9 -2.95 14.45 -5.29
CA GLY A 9 -4.13 14.97 -4.60
C GLY A 9 -5.20 13.90 -4.40
N ASP A 10 -6.46 14.31 -4.41
CA ASP A 10 -7.56 13.40 -4.12
C ASP A 10 -7.90 12.50 -5.33
N ILE A 11 -7.76 11.19 -5.13
CA ILE A 11 -8.08 10.17 -6.12
C ILE A 11 -9.46 9.57 -5.80
N LEU A 12 -10.34 9.58 -6.79
CA LEU A 12 -11.62 8.86 -6.75
C LEU A 12 -11.39 7.45 -7.31
N ALA A 13 -11.46 6.47 -6.43
CA ALA A 13 -11.38 5.06 -6.79
C ALA A 13 -12.68 4.59 -7.45
N ASP A 14 -12.53 3.73 -8.46
CA ASP A 14 -13.63 3.06 -9.14
C ASP A 14 -14.55 2.38 -8.10
N PRO A 15 -15.86 2.72 -8.08
CA PRO A 15 -16.83 2.09 -7.19
C PRO A 15 -16.87 0.56 -7.29
N GLN A 16 -16.65 -0.01 -8.49
CA GLN A 16 -16.66 -1.46 -8.68
C GLN A 16 -15.47 -2.10 -7.97
N LEU A 17 -14.27 -1.53 -8.15
CA LEU A 17 -13.05 -2.01 -7.50
C LEU A 17 -13.12 -1.87 -5.97
N ALA A 18 -13.70 -0.78 -5.48
CA ALA A 18 -13.80 -0.52 -4.05
C ALA A 18 -14.80 -1.43 -3.33
N GLY A 19 -15.83 -1.92 -4.04
CA GLY A 19 -16.86 -2.81 -3.53
C GLY A 19 -16.70 -4.28 -3.95
N GLU A 20 -15.59 -4.63 -4.61
CA GLU A 20 -15.34 -6.00 -5.05
C GLU A 20 -14.95 -6.89 -3.88
N ASP A 21 -15.59 -8.05 -3.79
CA ASP A 21 -15.15 -9.14 -2.91
C ASP A 21 -13.91 -9.80 -3.51
N PHE A 22 -12.78 -9.71 -2.81
CA PHE A 22 -11.55 -10.39 -3.22
C PHE A 22 -11.16 -11.49 -2.24
N ILE A 23 -10.57 -12.55 -2.79
CA ILE A 23 -10.11 -13.71 -2.01
C ILE A 23 -9.01 -13.25 -1.06
N ILE A 24 -9.18 -13.48 0.24
CA ILE A 24 -8.19 -13.18 1.29
C ILE A 24 -7.38 -14.40 1.72
N HIS A 25 -7.96 -15.60 1.58
CA HIS A 25 -7.35 -16.87 1.93
C HIS A 25 -7.74 -17.91 0.88
N ARG A 26 -6.74 -18.54 0.29
CA ARG A 26 -6.91 -19.54 -0.76
C ARG A 26 -6.94 -20.94 -0.17
N ARG A 27 -7.50 -21.91 -0.92
CA ARG A 27 -7.58 -23.32 -0.48
C ARG A 27 -6.21 -23.99 -0.32
N ASP A 28 -5.18 -23.47 -0.97
CA ASP A 28 -3.79 -23.92 -0.83
C ASP A 28 -3.09 -23.36 0.43
N GLY A 29 -3.81 -22.66 1.31
CA GLY A 29 -3.31 -22.15 2.59
C GLY A 29 -2.54 -20.83 2.47
N LEU A 30 -2.46 -20.23 1.27
CA LEU A 30 -1.79 -18.96 1.06
C LEU A 30 -2.76 -17.79 1.27
N PHE A 31 -2.28 -16.76 1.98
CA PHE A 31 -2.98 -15.49 2.10
C PHE A 31 -2.79 -14.63 0.85
N ALA A 32 -3.79 -13.81 0.54
CA ALA A 32 -3.68 -12.87 -0.56
C ALA A 32 -2.70 -11.74 -0.23
N TYR A 33 -1.97 -11.31 -1.25
CA TYR A 33 -0.96 -10.24 -1.14
C TYR A 33 -1.50 -8.98 -0.43
N ASN A 34 -2.70 -8.52 -0.77
CA ASN A 34 -3.28 -7.31 -0.16
C ASN A 34 -3.51 -7.46 1.35
N LEU A 35 -3.86 -8.65 1.83
CA LEU A 35 -4.04 -8.90 3.25
C LEU A 35 -2.70 -8.92 3.98
N ALA A 36 -1.71 -9.64 3.44
CA ALA A 36 -0.38 -9.72 4.02
C ALA A 36 0.24 -8.33 4.19
N VAL A 37 0.22 -7.51 3.14
CA VAL A 37 0.77 -6.14 3.18
C VAL A 37 0.08 -5.26 4.22
N VAL A 38 -1.26 -5.24 4.27
CA VAL A 38 -2.00 -4.39 5.22
C VAL A 38 -1.74 -4.79 6.67
N VAL A 39 -1.68 -6.10 6.93
CA VAL A 39 -1.39 -6.63 8.26
C VAL A 39 0.03 -6.27 8.68
N ASP A 40 1.02 -6.51 7.81
CA ASP A 40 2.42 -6.21 8.09
C ASP A 40 2.66 -4.72 8.31
N ASP A 41 2.11 -3.86 7.44
CA ASP A 41 2.22 -2.41 7.56
C ASP A 41 1.63 -1.90 8.89
N HIS A 42 0.48 -2.44 9.29
CA HIS A 42 -0.16 -2.06 10.56
C HIS A 42 0.68 -2.46 11.76
N PHE A 43 1.13 -3.71 11.84
CA PHE A 43 1.92 -4.20 12.98
C PHE A 43 3.34 -3.60 13.03
N GLN A 44 3.88 -3.21 11.88
CA GLN A 44 5.15 -2.49 11.81
C GLN A 44 4.99 -0.99 12.12
N GLY A 45 3.77 -0.45 12.16
CA GLY A 45 3.55 0.97 12.42
C GLY A 45 3.95 1.87 11.25
N VAL A 46 3.74 1.40 10.01
CA VAL A 46 4.01 2.17 8.80
C VAL A 46 3.07 3.37 8.73
N THR A 47 3.65 4.56 8.57
CA THR A 47 2.87 5.81 8.52
C THR A 47 2.77 6.41 7.13
N GLU A 48 3.72 6.11 6.23
CA GLU A 48 3.78 6.67 4.88
C GLU A 48 4.32 5.60 3.91
N ILE A 49 3.63 5.44 2.78
CA ILE A 49 3.96 4.47 1.72
C ILE A 49 4.22 5.22 0.42
N VAL A 50 5.46 5.09 -0.07
CA VAL A 50 5.86 5.59 -1.39
C VAL A 50 5.97 4.42 -2.37
N ARG A 51 5.20 4.48 -3.46
CA ARG A 51 5.17 3.42 -4.49
C ARG A 51 4.85 3.96 -5.87
N GLY A 52 4.90 3.10 -6.88
CA GLY A 52 4.58 3.49 -8.25
C GLY A 52 3.09 3.69 -8.50
N ALA A 53 2.76 4.59 -9.43
CA ALA A 53 1.39 4.84 -9.85
C ALA A 53 0.68 3.66 -10.53
N ASP A 54 1.42 2.64 -10.96
CA ASP A 54 0.88 1.34 -11.38
C ASP A 54 0.17 0.59 -10.24
N LEU A 55 0.48 0.90 -8.99
CA LEU A 55 -0.05 0.24 -7.80
C LEU A 55 -1.25 0.96 -7.17
N ILE A 56 -1.87 1.91 -7.88
CA ILE A 56 -3.07 2.61 -7.41
C ILE A 56 -4.25 1.64 -7.21
N GLU A 57 -4.48 0.70 -8.13
CA GLU A 57 -5.58 -0.26 -7.99
C GLU A 57 -5.42 -1.17 -6.76
N PRO A 58 -4.24 -1.79 -6.50
CA PRO A 58 -3.96 -2.47 -5.23
C PRO A 58 -4.18 -1.58 -4.01
N THR A 59 -3.84 -0.29 -4.09
CA THR A 59 -4.05 0.68 -2.99
C THR A 59 -5.51 0.74 -2.58
N VAL A 60 -6.44 0.78 -3.54
CA VAL A 60 -7.87 0.83 -3.25
C VAL A 60 -8.30 -0.39 -2.43
N ARG A 61 -7.86 -1.59 -2.82
CA ARG A 61 -8.19 -2.84 -2.11
C ARG A 61 -7.60 -2.84 -0.69
N GLN A 62 -6.35 -2.42 -0.54
CA GLN A 62 -5.68 -2.32 0.75
C GLN A 62 -6.37 -1.31 1.68
N LEU A 63 -6.76 -0.14 1.16
CA LEU A 63 -7.51 0.85 1.92
C LEU A 63 -8.90 0.35 2.34
N SER A 64 -9.57 -0.46 1.50
CA SER A 64 -10.82 -1.14 1.89
C SER A 64 -10.59 -2.11 3.06
N LEU A 65 -9.44 -2.79 3.15
CA LEU A 65 -9.08 -3.63 4.30
C LEU A 65 -8.84 -2.80 5.56
N TYR A 66 -8.04 -1.72 5.47
CA TYR A 66 -7.84 -0.80 6.60
C TYR A 66 -9.17 -0.30 7.16
N LYS A 67 -10.11 0.06 6.29
CA LYS A 67 -11.45 0.48 6.68
C LYS A 67 -12.24 -0.63 7.37
N GLN A 68 -12.20 -1.86 6.86
CA GLN A 68 -12.89 -3.01 7.47
C GLN A 68 -12.31 -3.41 8.83
N PHE A 69 -10.99 -3.31 9.00
CA PHE A 69 -10.32 -3.55 10.28
C PHE A 69 -10.46 -2.39 11.28
N GLY A 70 -10.98 -1.23 10.85
CA GLY A 70 -11.05 -0.02 11.69
C GLY A 70 -9.67 0.58 12.01
N TRP A 71 -8.66 0.26 11.21
CA TRP A 71 -7.29 0.74 11.39
C TRP A 71 -7.08 2.06 10.65
N ARG A 72 -6.14 2.87 11.15
CA ARG A 72 -5.69 4.06 10.44
C ARG A 72 -4.82 3.63 9.27
N ALA A 73 -5.23 4.01 8.06
CA ALA A 73 -4.40 3.84 6.86
C ALA A 73 -3.19 4.81 6.88
N PRO A 74 -2.06 4.40 6.30
CA PRO A 74 -0.90 5.28 6.10
C PRO A 74 -1.19 6.34 5.02
N ASP A 75 -0.34 7.36 4.98
CA ASP A 75 -0.33 8.35 3.90
C ASP A 75 0.33 7.74 2.65
N TYR A 76 -0.15 8.11 1.46
CA TYR A 76 0.31 7.52 0.20
C TYR A 76 0.93 8.55 -0.74
N VAL A 77 1.99 8.12 -1.43
CA VAL A 77 2.62 8.87 -2.52
C VAL A 77 2.88 7.95 -3.72
N HIS A 78 2.20 8.22 -4.84
CA HIS A 78 2.31 7.45 -6.08
C HIS A 78 3.19 8.14 -7.11
N LEU A 79 4.43 7.65 -7.26
CA LEU A 79 5.41 8.16 -8.21
C LEU A 79 5.04 7.80 -9.66
N PRO A 80 5.22 8.72 -10.62
CA PRO A 80 5.01 8.42 -12.04
C PRO A 80 6.01 7.37 -12.53
N LEU A 81 5.54 6.46 -13.38
CA LEU A 81 6.38 5.43 -13.99
C LEU A 81 7.50 6.06 -14.82
N ALA A 82 8.73 5.57 -14.63
CA ALA A 82 9.86 5.95 -15.47
C ALA A 82 9.66 5.39 -16.89
N ARG A 83 9.46 6.29 -17.86
CA ARG A 83 9.36 5.94 -19.29
C ARG A 83 10.72 6.17 -19.95
N THR A 84 11.32 5.09 -20.48
CA THR A 84 12.40 5.23 -21.47
C THR A 84 11.81 5.32 -22.88
N ASN A 85 12.55 5.85 -23.86
CA ASN A 85 12.05 6.06 -25.24
C ASN A 85 11.78 4.75 -26.02
N LYS A 86 12.18 3.60 -25.46
CA LYS A 86 11.73 2.27 -25.88
C LYS A 86 10.54 1.91 -25.01
N ALA A 87 9.50 1.33 -25.61
CA ALA A 87 8.21 0.98 -24.99
C ALA A 87 8.27 -0.06 -23.84
N LEU A 88 9.23 0.04 -22.93
CA LEU A 88 9.35 -0.73 -21.70
C LEU A 88 9.01 0.20 -20.53
N ASN A 89 7.85 -0.03 -19.93
CA ASN A 89 7.55 0.50 -18.60
C ASN A 89 8.36 -0.29 -17.59
N PHE A 90 9.28 0.35 -16.88
CA PHE A 90 9.91 -0.30 -15.73
C PHE A 90 8.87 -0.36 -14.60
N PRO A 91 8.58 -1.56 -14.04
CA PRO A 91 7.74 -1.63 -12.86
C PRO A 91 8.41 -0.80 -11.77
N SER A 92 7.62 0.05 -11.11
CA SER A 92 8.13 0.80 -9.98
C SER A 92 8.41 -0.22 -8.88
N ARG A 93 9.68 -0.52 -8.60
CA ARG A 93 10.03 -1.25 -7.37
C ARG A 93 9.46 -0.45 -6.21
N ILE A 94 8.72 -1.11 -5.32
CA ILE A 94 8.21 -0.51 -4.08
C ILE A 94 9.42 0.05 -3.33
N MET A 95 9.50 1.37 -3.17
CA MET A 95 10.57 2.01 -2.42
C MET A 95 10.09 3.33 -1.82
N LEU A 96 9.63 3.27 -0.56
CA LEU A 96 10.26 3.86 0.63
C LEU A 96 9.22 3.88 1.76
N LEU A 97 9.56 3.27 2.90
CA LEU A 97 8.81 3.30 4.16
C LEU A 97 9.31 4.48 5.00
N ARG A 98 8.43 5.38 5.45
CA ARG A 98 8.82 6.38 6.46
C ARG A 98 8.26 6.00 7.83
N PHE A 99 9.18 5.71 8.76
CA PHE A 99 8.94 5.42 10.18
C PHE A 99 9.11 6.68 11.05
N ARG A 100 8.16 6.95 11.93
CA ARG A 100 8.33 7.67 13.22
C ARG A 100 7.22 7.17 14.16
N GLN A 101 7.47 6.67 15.38
CA GLN A 101 8.35 7.19 16.43
C GLN A 101 9.01 6.09 17.29
N ALA A 102 10.22 6.35 17.80
CA ALA A 102 10.78 5.61 18.92
C ALA A 102 10.14 6.09 20.24
N THR A 103 9.27 5.28 20.84
CA THR A 103 8.84 5.43 22.25
C THR A 103 8.84 4.09 23.00
N ALA A 104 9.80 3.22 22.68
CA ALA A 104 10.18 2.11 23.57
C ALA A 104 11.69 1.88 23.47
N PRO A 105 12.44 1.81 24.59
CA PRO A 105 13.86 1.48 24.56
C PRO A 105 14.02 -0.01 24.21
N GLY A 106 14.47 -0.32 22.98
CA GLY A 106 14.99 -1.66 22.67
C GLY A 106 14.71 -2.26 21.29
N THR A 107 13.92 -1.63 20.41
CA THR A 107 13.63 -2.22 19.09
C THR A 107 14.44 -1.56 17.99
N CYS A 108 15.31 -2.33 17.33
CA CYS A 108 16.08 -1.90 16.16
C CYS A 108 15.14 -1.46 15.02
N PRO A 109 15.34 -0.29 14.39
CA PRO A 109 14.61 0.08 13.18
C PRO A 109 15.16 -0.74 12.01
N GLY A 110 14.55 -1.90 11.75
CA GLY A 110 14.79 -2.71 10.56
C GLY A 110 13.94 -2.22 9.41
N ILE A 111 14.58 -1.89 8.28
CA ILE A 111 13.89 -1.68 7.00
C ILE A 111 13.47 -3.06 6.51
N THR A 112 12.19 -3.38 6.51
CA THR A 112 11.67 -4.61 5.90
C THR A 112 11.34 -4.33 4.43
N LEU A 113 12.08 -4.98 3.52
CA LEU A 113 11.78 -5.03 2.09
C LEU A 113 11.00 -6.32 1.82
N PHE A 114 9.85 -6.24 1.16
CA PHE A 114 9.15 -7.39 0.57
C PHE A 114 9.12 -7.27 -0.95
#